data_AF-A0A9X2BEP1-F1
#
_entry.id   AF-A0A9X2BEP1-F1
#
_cell.length_a   1.000
_cell.length_b   1.000
_cell.length_c   1.000
_cell.angle_alpha   90.00
_cell.angle_beta   90.00
_cell.angle_gamma   90.00
#
_symmetry.space_group_name_H-M   'P 1'
#
loop_
_entity.id
_entity.type
_entity.pdbx_description
1 polymer ?
#
loop_
_entity_poly.entity_id
_entity_poly.type
_entity_poly.pdbx_seq_one_letter_code
_entity_poly.pdbx_strand_id
1 'polypeptide(L)'
;MSSETTHAHDGHADDHASMSKKKIWQVAGILTMITAIEFIVALYLVPHDIIALHTANPIYIVLTLAKAFYIVAYFMHLKFERVALIYSIAVPVLFIIGLILVLTNESHHWIDLRG
;
A
#
# COMPACT_ATOMS: atom_id res chain seq x y z
N MET A 1 6.05 49.70 -40.56
CA MET A 1 6.80 48.84 -39.64
C MET A 1 5.79 47.99 -38.90
N SER A 2 5.83 46.66 -39.09
CA SER A 2 4.94 45.74 -38.39
C SER A 2 5.46 45.60 -36.95
N SER A 3 4.66 46.00 -35.98
CA SER A 3 4.89 45.71 -34.57
C SER A 3 4.70 44.22 -34.36
N GLU A 4 5.79 43.45 -34.42
CA GLU A 4 5.81 42.08 -33.92
C GLU A 4 5.52 42.11 -32.42
N THR A 5 4.32 41.66 -32.09
CA THR A 5 3.93 41.24 -30.76
C THR A 5 4.89 40.15 -30.31
N THR A 6 5.74 40.48 -29.33
CA THR A 6 6.42 39.49 -28.49
C THR A 6 5.32 38.64 -27.85
N HIS A 7 5.00 37.52 -28.50
CA HIS A 7 4.26 36.45 -27.87
C HIS A 7 5.17 35.91 -26.78
N ALA A 8 4.86 36.32 -25.56
CA ALA A 8 5.23 35.63 -24.34
C ALA A 8 4.97 34.14 -24.57
N HIS A 9 6.04 33.37 -24.77
CA HIS A 9 6.01 31.96 -24.47
C HIS A 9 6.25 31.87 -22.97
N ASP A 10 5.16 32.07 -22.23
CA ASP A 10 5.05 31.71 -20.82
C ASP A 10 5.69 30.34 -20.63
N GLY A 11 6.73 30.28 -19.82
CA GLY A 11 7.40 29.05 -19.40
C GLY A 11 6.54 28.20 -18.46
N HIS A 12 5.26 27.99 -18.81
CA HIS A 12 4.41 26.96 -18.22
C HIS A 12 4.75 25.62 -18.88
N ALA A 13 5.98 25.15 -18.67
CA ALA A 13 6.39 23.80 -19.03
C ALA A 13 6.46 22.97 -17.75
N ASP A 14 5.33 22.32 -17.47
CA ASP A 14 5.27 20.97 -16.89
C ASP A 14 5.78 20.80 -15.45
N ASP A 15 5.03 21.36 -14.49
CA ASP A 15 4.87 20.80 -13.14
C ASP A 15 4.06 19.47 -13.16
N HIS A 16 4.30 18.63 -14.16
CA HIS A 16 3.83 17.26 -14.15
C HIS A 16 4.75 16.47 -13.22
N ALA A 17 4.26 16.21 -12.01
CA ALA A 17 4.82 15.42 -10.93
C ALA A 17 5.12 13.95 -11.32
N SER A 18 5.89 13.74 -12.39
CA SER A 18 6.35 12.45 -12.83
C SER A 18 7.60 12.08 -12.03
N MET A 19 7.54 10.96 -11.32
CA MET A 19 8.71 10.42 -10.65
C MET A 19 9.83 10.21 -11.69
N SER A 20 10.97 10.85 -11.48
CA SER A 20 12.14 10.67 -12.36
C SER A 20 12.48 9.17 -12.48
N LYS A 21 12.81 8.71 -13.70
CA LYS A 21 13.19 7.32 -14.00
C LYS A 21 14.23 6.76 -13.01
N LYS A 22 15.17 7.62 -12.56
CA LYS A 22 16.19 7.27 -11.55
C LYS A 22 15.58 6.89 -10.20
N LYS A 23 14.53 7.59 -9.77
CA LYS A 23 13.85 7.34 -8.49
C LYS A 23 13.02 6.06 -8.53
N ILE A 24 12.40 5.77 -9.67
CA ILE A 24 11.69 4.50 -9.91
C ILE A 24 12.66 3.32 -9.75
N TRP A 25 13.82 3.38 -10.41
CA TRP A 25 14.83 2.33 -10.31
C TRP A 25 15.40 2.18 -8.90
N GLN A 26 15.58 3.30 -8.18
CA GLN A 26 16.01 3.28 -6.78
C GLN A 26 14.98 2.58 -5.88
N VAL A 27 13.71 2.95 -5.98
CA VAL A 27 12.65 2.33 -5.15
C VAL A 27 12.44 0.88 -5.53
N ALA A 28 12.45 0.55 -6.83
CA ALA A 28 12.39 -0.82 -7.31
C ALA A 28 13.53 -1.67 -6.72
N GLY A 29 14.78 -1.16 -6.72
CA GLY A 29 15.90 -1.85 -6.09
C GLY A 29 15.72 -2.10 -4.59
N ILE A 30 15.20 -1.11 -3.85
CA ILE A 30 14.90 -1.26 -2.42
C ILE A 30 13.83 -2.34 -2.18
N LEU A 31 12.75 -2.32 -2.97
CA LEU A 31 11.68 -3.31 -2.87
C LEU A 31 12.17 -4.71 -3.20
N THR A 32 12.99 -4.86 -4.24
CA THR A 32 13.63 -6.13 -4.60
C THR A 32 14.52 -6.63 -3.46
N MET A 33 15.31 -5.75 -2.82
CA MET A 33 16.13 -6.13 -1.68
C MET A 33 15.27 -6.62 -0.50
N ILE A 34 14.21 -5.90 -0.13
CA ILE A 34 13.31 -6.32 0.96
C ILE A 34 12.69 -7.69 0.65
N THR A 35 12.21 -7.89 -0.58
CA THR A 35 11.62 -9.16 -1.01
C THR A 35 12.64 -10.30 -1.07
N ALA A 36 13.89 -10.03 -1.47
CA ALA A 36 14.95 -11.04 -1.42
C ALA A 36 15.24 -11.48 0.03
N ILE A 37 15.27 -10.55 0.98
CA ILE A 37 15.44 -10.87 2.40
C ILE A 37 14.25 -11.70 2.91
N GLU A 38 13.01 -11.32 2.58
CA GLU A 38 11.82 -12.10 2.92
C GLU A 38 11.92 -13.55 2.42
N PHE A 39 12.34 -13.75 1.17
CA PHE A 39 12.53 -15.09 0.61
C PHE A 39 13.65 -15.86 1.30
N ILE A 40 14.77 -15.23 1.66
CA ILE A 40 15.86 -15.90 2.42
C ILE A 40 15.35 -16.33 3.79
N VAL A 41 14.62 -15.46 4.50
CA VAL A 41 14.02 -15.79 5.80
C VAL A 41 13.06 -16.97 5.67
N ALA A 42 12.17 -16.93 4.67
CA ALA A 42 11.12 -17.93 4.48
C ALA A 42 11.63 -19.27 3.93
N LEU A 43 12.56 -19.26 2.97
CA LEU A 43 13.01 -20.46 2.25
C LEU A 43 14.30 -21.07 2.81
N TYR A 44 15.11 -20.28 3.53
CA TYR A 44 16.39 -20.75 4.05
C TYR A 44 16.42 -20.76 5.58
N LEU A 45 16.08 -19.65 6.23
CA LEU A 45 16.27 -19.51 7.68
C LEU A 45 15.25 -20.29 8.52
N VAL A 46 13.99 -20.34 8.08
CA VAL A 46 12.93 -21.13 8.72
C VAL A 46 13.08 -22.64 8.49
N PRO A 47 13.29 -23.15 7.25
CA PRO A 47 13.36 -24.60 7.03
C PRO A 47 14.61 -25.26 7.61
N HIS A 48 15.64 -24.48 7.90
CA HIS A 48 16.91 -24.97 8.47
C HIS A 48 16.96 -24.81 10.00
N ASP A 49 15.83 -24.50 10.65
CA ASP A 49 15.66 -24.31 12.10
C ASP A 49 16.62 -23.28 12.74
N ILE A 50 17.17 -22.36 11.93
CA ILE A 50 18.07 -21.29 12.42
C ILE A 50 17.29 -20.26 13.24
N ILE A 51 16.02 -20.03 12.89
CA ILE A 51 15.11 -19.15 13.62
C ILE A 51 13.79 -19.86 13.92
N ALA A 52 13.30 -19.73 15.14
CA ALA A 52 12.01 -20.28 15.53
C ALA A 52 10.88 -19.59 14.73
N LEU A 53 9.86 -20.37 14.34
CA LEU A 53 8.71 -19.90 13.56
C LEU A 53 7.98 -18.73 14.25
N HIS A 54 7.90 -18.76 15.58
CA HIS A 54 7.31 -17.70 16.39
C HIS A 54 8.04 -16.35 16.25
N THR A 55 9.35 -16.37 15.98
CA THR A 55 10.16 -15.17 15.74
C THR A 55 10.18 -14.80 14.26
N ALA A 56 10.15 -15.78 13.36
CA ALA A 56 10.14 -15.56 11.92
C ALA A 56 8.86 -14.86 11.43
N ASN A 57 7.69 -15.28 11.91
CA ASN A 57 6.40 -14.73 11.50
C ASN A 57 6.27 -13.21 11.71
N PRO A 58 6.53 -12.64 12.90
CA PRO A 58 6.40 -11.19 13.10
C PRO A 58 7.42 -10.42 12.24
N ILE A 59 8.63 -10.94 12.04
CA ILE A 59 9.64 -10.33 11.16
C ILE A 59 9.11 -10.28 9.73
N TYR A 60 8.57 -11.39 9.23
CA TYR A 60 8.00 -11.48 7.89
C TYR A 60 6.87 -10.47 7.70
N ILE A 61 5.91 -10.42 8.65
CA ILE A 61 4.79 -9.46 8.63
C ILE A 61 5.30 -8.02 8.55
N VAL A 62 6.28 -7.64 9.37
CA VAL A 62 6.83 -6.28 9.38
C VAL A 62 7.52 -5.94 8.05
N LEU A 63 8.31 -6.86 7.50
CA LEU A 63 8.97 -6.68 6.19
C LEU A 63 7.94 -6.51 5.07
N THR A 64 6.89 -7.33 5.06
CA THR A 64 5.82 -7.25 4.06
C THR A 64 5.06 -5.92 4.15
N LEU A 65 4.75 -5.46 5.37
CA LEU A 65 4.12 -4.16 5.59
C LEU A 65 5.02 -2.99 5.15
N ALA A 66 6.31 -3.05 5.44
CA ALA A 66 7.28 -2.04 5.00
C ALA A 66 7.34 -1.96 3.47
N LYS A 67 7.40 -3.11 2.79
CA LYS A 67 7.32 -3.19 1.32
C LYS A 67 6.02 -2.59 0.79
N ALA A 68 4.87 -2.98 1.34
CA ALA A 68 3.57 -2.47 0.91
C ALA A 68 3.49 -0.94 1.07
N PHE A 69 3.98 -0.41 2.18
CA PHE A 69 4.07 1.02 2.41
C PHE A 69 4.96 1.72 1.36
N TYR A 70 6.12 1.16 1.02
CA TYR A 70 6.99 1.72 -0.01
C TYR A 70 6.34 1.69 -1.40
N ILE A 71 5.65 0.60 -1.76
CA ILE A 71 4.94 0.51 -3.05
C ILE A 71 3.91 1.64 -3.15
N VAL A 72 3.07 1.74 -2.12
CA VAL A 72 1.98 2.71 -2.04
C VAL A 72 2.50 4.15 -2.02
N ALA A 73 3.54 4.44 -1.23
CA ALA A 73 4.09 5.78 -1.10
C ALA A 73 4.75 6.30 -2.39
N TYR A 74 5.36 5.42 -3.19
CA TYR A 74 6.17 5.82 -4.34
C TYR A 74 5.57 5.49 -5.70
N PHE A 75 4.87 4.37 -5.87
CA PHE A 75 4.30 3.97 -7.16
C PHE A 75 2.85 4.39 -7.35
N MET A 76 2.06 4.44 -6.27
CA MET A 76 0.69 4.95 -6.35
C MET A 76 0.60 6.47 -6.23
N HIS A 77 1.72 7.19 -6.15
CA HIS A 77 1.75 8.65 -5.98
C HIS A 77 1.05 9.15 -4.68
N LEU A 78 0.82 8.26 -3.71
CA LEU A 78 0.01 8.58 -2.52
C LEU A 78 0.79 9.30 -1.41
N LYS A 79 2.03 9.76 -1.68
CA LYS A 79 2.80 10.54 -0.70
C LYS A 79 2.04 11.81 -0.26
N PHE A 80 1.17 12.35 -1.12
CA PHE A 80 0.34 13.53 -0.85
C PHE A 80 -1.13 13.19 -0.51
N GLU A 81 -1.60 11.96 -0.76
CA GLU A 81 -2.99 11.53 -0.55
C GLU A 81 -3.09 10.40 0.51
N ARG A 82 -2.34 10.53 1.62
CA ARG A 82 -2.42 9.61 2.78
C ARG A 82 -3.87 9.30 3.21
N VAL A 83 -4.74 10.28 3.04
CA VAL A 83 -6.17 10.23 3.36
C VAL A 83 -6.92 9.22 2.47
N ALA A 84 -6.61 9.13 1.18
CA ALA A 84 -7.26 8.18 0.27
C ALA A 84 -6.97 6.71 0.65
N LEU A 85 -5.75 6.42 1.13
CA LEU A 85 -5.39 5.09 1.65
C LEU A 85 -6.14 4.73 2.92
N ILE A 86 -6.24 5.70 3.84
CA ILE A 86 -6.97 5.48 5.09
C ILE A 86 -8.41 5.15 4.75
N TYR A 87 -9.05 5.89 3.84
CA TYR A 87 -10.41 5.57 3.40
C TYR A 87 -10.50 4.25 2.63
N SER A 88 -9.55 3.92 1.76
CA SER A 88 -9.59 2.66 0.99
C SER A 88 -9.47 1.42 1.86
N ILE A 89 -8.88 1.53 3.05
CA ILE A 89 -8.79 0.45 4.04
C ILE A 89 -9.95 0.53 5.04
N ALA A 90 -10.22 1.72 5.59
CA ALA A 90 -11.22 1.92 6.62
C ALA A 90 -12.64 1.63 6.12
N VAL A 91 -12.99 2.05 4.90
CA VAL A 91 -14.33 1.83 4.33
C VAL A 91 -14.67 0.33 4.22
N PRO A 92 -13.87 -0.53 3.55
CA PRO A 92 -14.17 -1.96 3.48
C PRO A 92 -14.13 -2.65 4.85
N VAL A 93 -13.24 -2.24 5.76
CA VAL A 93 -13.20 -2.81 7.13
C VAL A 93 -14.47 -2.47 7.91
N LEU A 94 -14.90 -1.20 7.90
CA LEU A 94 -16.13 -0.77 8.54
C LEU A 94 -17.36 -1.44 7.91
N PHE A 95 -17.36 -1.59 6.58
CA PHE A 95 -18.41 -2.30 5.88
C PHE A 95 -18.52 -3.77 6.31
N ILE A 96 -17.40 -4.49 6.44
CA ILE A 96 -17.37 -5.87 6.92
C ILE A 96 -17.88 -5.96 8.37
N ILE A 97 -17.42 -5.08 9.26
CA ILE A 97 -17.88 -5.04 10.65
C ILE A 97 -19.40 -4.80 10.71
N GLY A 98 -19.90 -3.84 9.93
CA GLY A 98 -21.34 -3.56 9.81
C GLY A 98 -22.14 -4.76 9.31
N LEU A 99 -21.63 -5.47 8.29
CA LEU A 99 -22.24 -6.70 7.78
C LEU A 99 -22.34 -7.78 8.85
N ILE A 100 -21.27 -8.02 9.61
CA ILE A 100 -21.26 -9.00 10.70
C ILE A 100 -22.33 -8.66 11.73
N LEU A 101 -22.45 -7.39 12.13
CA LEU A 101 -23.46 -6.95 13.10
C LEU A 101 -24.89 -7.14 12.59
N VAL A 102 -25.17 -6.74 11.34
CA VAL A 102 -26.50 -6.91 10.73
C VAL A 102 -26.87 -8.39 10.64
N LEU A 103 -25.97 -9.23 10.12
CA LEU A 103 -26.22 -10.67 9.99
C LEU A 103 -26.39 -11.35 11.34
N THR A 104 -25.64 -10.93 12.36
CA THR A 104 -25.76 -11.49 13.72
C THR A 104 -27.08 -11.10 14.38
N ASN A 105 -27.51 -9.84 14.23
CA ASN A 105 -28.80 -9.37 14.73
C ASN A 105 -29.97 -10.08 14.05
N GLU A 106 -29.91 -10.21 12.73
CA GLU A 106 -30.88 -10.96 11.94
C GLU A 106 -30.95 -12.42 12.41
N SER A 107 -29.79 -13.08 12.55
CA SER A 107 -29.70 -14.47 13.03
C SER A 107 -30.35 -14.67 14.40
N HIS A 108 -30.12 -13.74 15.35
CA HIS A 108 -30.78 -13.79 16.65
C HIS A 108 -32.31 -13.69 16.53
N HIS A 109 -32.81 -12.80 15.68
CA HIS A 109 -34.24 -12.61 15.44
C HIS A 109 -34.91 -13.88 14.85
N TRP A 110 -34.23 -14.55 13.91
CA TRP A 110 -34.73 -15.82 13.34
C TRP A 110 -34.77 -16.98 14.32
N ILE A 111 -33.85 -17.03 15.28
CA ILE A 111 -33.81 -18.09 16.31
C ILE A 111 -34.94 -17.88 17.32
N ASP A 112 -35.19 -16.63 17.73
CA ASP A 112 -36.25 -16.28 18.69
C ASP A 112 -37.66 -16.55 18.11
N LEU A 113 -37.86 -16.36 16.81
CA LEU A 113 -39.12 -16.66 16.12
C LEU A 113 -39.38 -18.17 15.90
N ARG A 114 -38.37 -19.01 16.10
CA ARG A 114 -38.46 -20.47 15.92
C ARG A 114 -38.47 -21.23 17.25
N GLY A 115 -38.23 -20.54 18.37
CA GLY A 115 -38.28 -21.06 19.74
C GLY A 115 -39.66 -21.02 20.36
#